data_AF-A0A0E3VU25-F1
#
_entry.id   AF-A0A0E3VU25-F1
#
_cell.length_a   1.000
_cell.length_b   1.000
_cell.length_c   1.000
_cell.angle_alpha   90.00
_cell.angle_beta   90.00
_cell.angle_gamma   90.00
#
_symmetry.space_group_name_H-M   'P 1'
#
loop_
_entity.id
_entity.type
_entity.pdbx_description
1 polymer ?
#
loop_
_entity_poly.entity_id
_entity_poly.type
_entity_poly.pdbx_seq_one_letter_code
_entity_poly.pdbx_strand_id
1 'polypeptide(L)'
;MQDSQGPIADRTREHLGPTDLGIMHFRKVVMDLARALQRGEAPPQAAHQDRYAVRSGACVTSKAKDLPAVMLERFGDVAGFVGRPKVAAAE
;
A
#
# COMPACT_ATOMS: atom_id res chain seq x y z
N MET A 1 3.17 -13.53 -3.64
CA MET A 1 3.87 -13.54 -2.34
C MET A 1 5.10 -12.68 -2.50
N GLN A 2 5.25 -11.59 -1.74
CA GLN A 2 6.42 -10.69 -1.86
C GLN A 2 7.73 -11.45 -1.60
N ASP A 3 7.66 -12.54 -0.83
CA ASP A 3 8.78 -13.43 -0.50
C ASP A 3 9.34 -14.20 -1.71
N SER A 4 8.64 -14.25 -2.86
CA SER A 4 9.13 -14.91 -4.07
C SER A 4 9.96 -14.01 -4.99
N GLN A 5 10.17 -12.74 -4.64
CA GLN A 5 10.87 -11.78 -5.51
C GLN A 5 12.40 -11.91 -5.47
N GLY A 6 12.94 -12.70 -4.55
CA GLY A 6 14.38 -12.94 -4.44
C GLY A 6 15.18 -11.66 -4.11
N PRO A 7 16.51 -11.69 -4.28
CA PRO A 7 17.35 -10.51 -4.11
C PRO A 7 17.01 -9.39 -5.11
N ILE A 8 17.53 -8.18 -4.90
CA ILE A 8 17.39 -7.07 -5.85
C ILE A 8 18.02 -7.51 -7.19
N ALA A 9 17.15 -7.84 -8.15
CA ALA A 9 17.55 -8.26 -9.49
C ALA A 9 17.85 -7.05 -10.38
N ASP A 10 18.80 -7.19 -11.30
CA ASP A 10 18.98 -6.25 -12.41
C ASP A 10 17.74 -6.33 -13.34
N ARG A 11 17.01 -5.22 -13.44
CA ARG A 11 15.77 -5.10 -14.24
C ARG A 11 16.00 -4.45 -15.60
N THR A 12 17.25 -4.16 -16.00
CA THR A 12 17.56 -3.50 -17.30
C THR A 12 17.16 -4.34 -18.52
N ARG A 13 17.05 -5.66 -18.34
CA ARG A 13 16.70 -6.64 -19.39
C ARG A 13 15.38 -7.34 -19.12
N GLU A 14 14.57 -6.80 -18.21
CA GLU A 14 13.29 -7.40 -17.87
C GLU A 14 12.31 -7.32 -19.05
N HIS A 15 11.75 -8.46 -19.45
CA HIS A 15 10.71 -8.51 -20.46
C HIS A 15 9.34 -8.36 -19.79
N LEU A 16 8.72 -7.19 -19.96
CA LEU A 16 7.40 -6.87 -19.42
C LEU A 16 6.30 -7.13 -20.46
N GLY A 17 5.24 -7.78 -20.04
CA GLY A 17 4.04 -8.02 -20.84
C GLY A 17 2.98 -6.93 -20.66
N PRO A 18 1.84 -7.01 -21.39
CA PRO A 18 0.78 -6.01 -21.30
C PRO A 18 0.17 -5.85 -19.90
N THR A 19 0.13 -6.92 -19.10
CA THR A 19 -0.38 -6.89 -17.72
C THR A 19 0.54 -6.15 -16.75
N ASP A 20 1.78 -5.85 -17.14
CA ASP A 20 2.79 -5.16 -16.33
C ASP A 20 2.69 -3.63 -16.43
N LEU A 21 1.66 -3.10 -17.08
CA LEU A 21 1.46 -1.64 -17.17
C LEU A 21 1.45 -0.97 -15.79
N GLY A 22 0.86 -1.64 -14.79
CA GLY A 22 0.84 -1.14 -13.41
C GLY A 22 2.23 -0.97 -12.81
N ILE A 23 3.14 -1.95 -12.98
CA ILE A 23 4.50 -1.86 -12.42
C ILE A 23 5.32 -0.80 -13.17
N MET A 24 5.14 -0.67 -14.49
CA MET A 24 5.82 0.37 -15.27
C MET A 24 5.42 1.77 -14.79
N HIS A 25 4.11 2.02 -14.66
CA HIS A 25 3.61 3.30 -14.19
C HIS A 25 4.08 3.59 -12.76
N PHE A 26 3.98 2.61 -11.86
CA PHE A 26 4.44 2.75 -10.48
C PHE A 26 5.93 3.11 -10.41
N ARG A 27 6.79 2.40 -11.15
CA ARG A 27 8.24 2.69 -11.20
C ARG A 27 8.52 4.10 -11.68
N LYS A 28 7.82 4.56 -12.73
CA LYS A 28 7.96 5.93 -13.22
C LYS A 28 7.60 6.96 -12.14
N VAL A 29 6.44 6.80 -11.50
CA VAL A 29 5.99 7.71 -10.43
C VAL A 29 7.00 7.78 -9.29
N VAL A 30 7.47 6.62 -8.80
CA VAL A 30 8.43 6.59 -7.68
C VAL A 30 9.74 7.26 -8.03
N MET A 31 10.29 7.00 -9.22
CA MET A 31 11.56 7.61 -9.65
C MET A 31 11.43 9.11 -9.86
N ASP A 32 10.30 9.57 -10.43
CA ASP A 32 10.04 11.01 -10.61
C ASP A 32 9.89 11.73 -9.25
N LEU A 33 9.19 11.12 -8.29
CA LEU A 33 9.08 11.62 -6.92
C LEU A 33 10.42 11.65 -6.18
N ALA A 34 11.26 10.62 -6.34
CA ALA A 34 12.59 10.58 -5.73
C ALA A 34 13.49 11.70 -6.25
N ARG A 35 13.48 11.97 -7.57
CA ARG A 35 14.20 13.09 -8.18
C ARG A 35 13.68 14.44 -7.70
N ALA A 36 12.36 14.60 -7.57
CA ALA A 36 11.75 15.81 -7.03
C ALA A 36 12.17 16.06 -5.57
N LEU A 37 12.13 15.01 -4.76
CA LEU A 37 12.54 15.07 -3.36
C LEU A 37 14.01 15.49 -3.22
N GLN A 38 14.90 15.01 -4.08
CA GLN A 38 16.32 15.44 -4.10
C GLN A 38 16.49 16.94 -4.38
N ARG A 39 15.52 17.59 -5.02
CA ARG A 39 15.50 19.06 -5.25
C ARG A 39 14.78 19.83 -4.14
N GLY A 40 14.31 19.16 -3.09
CA GLY A 40 13.54 19.76 -2.00
C GLY A 40 12.03 19.79 -2.22
N GLU A 41 11.53 19.17 -3.30
CA GLU A 41 10.09 19.09 -3.58
C GLU A 41 9.51 17.82 -2.97
N ALA A 42 8.82 17.94 -1.83
CA ALA A 42 8.22 16.78 -1.16
C ALA A 42 7.07 16.17 -1.99
N PRO A 43 6.91 14.83 -1.98
CA PRO A 43 5.77 14.18 -2.62
C PRO A 43 4.44 14.67 -2.03
N PRO A 44 3.48 15.17 -2.84
CA PRO A 44 2.18 15.62 -2.32
C PRO A 44 1.40 14.51 -1.60
N GLN A 45 1.66 13.25 -1.96
CA GLN A 45 1.07 12.06 -1.33
C GLN A 45 1.42 11.97 0.17
N ALA A 46 2.59 12.48 0.59
CA ALA A 46 3.00 12.47 1.99
C ALA A 46 2.07 13.33 2.87
N ALA A 47 1.51 14.41 2.32
CA ALA A 47 0.56 15.27 3.03
C ALA A 47 -0.87 14.68 3.09
N HIS A 48 -1.14 13.62 2.34
CA HIS A 48 -2.48 13.02 2.17
C HIS A 48 -2.51 11.56 2.63
N GLN A 49 -1.77 11.25 3.69
CA GLN A 49 -1.71 9.90 4.26
C GLN A 49 -3.08 9.33 4.65
N ASP A 50 -4.05 10.20 4.95
CA ASP A 50 -5.43 9.87 5.29
C ASP A 50 -6.21 9.25 4.11
N ARG A 51 -5.76 9.45 2.86
CA ARG A 51 -6.36 8.83 1.68
C ARG A 51 -6.00 7.34 1.53
N TYR A 52 -5.01 6.85 2.28
CA TYR A 52 -4.54 5.46 2.21
C TYR A 52 -5.16 4.62 3.33
N ALA A 53 -6.46 4.34 3.21
CA ALA A 53 -7.24 3.58 4.19
C ALA A 53 -7.17 2.05 4.02
N VAL A 54 -6.34 1.55 3.08
CA VAL A 54 -6.14 0.12 2.82
C VAL A 54 -4.75 -0.28 3.29
N ARG A 55 -4.66 -1.35 4.09
CA ARG A 55 -3.39 -1.97 4.48
C ARG A 55 -3.27 -3.33 3.84
N SER A 56 -2.14 -3.56 3.16
CA SER A 56 -1.76 -4.91 2.77
C SER A 56 -1.49 -5.74 4.01
N GLY A 57 -1.93 -6.99 4.01
CA GLY A 57 -1.36 -7.97 4.92
C GLY A 57 -2.11 -9.29 4.92
N ALA A 58 -1.34 -10.37 4.83
CA ALA A 58 -1.78 -11.69 5.28
C ALA A 58 -1.55 -11.81 6.80
N CYS A 59 -2.37 -12.60 7.47
CA CYS A 59 -2.16 -12.95 8.88
C CYS A 59 -2.48 -14.42 9.06
N VAL A 60 -1.59 -15.13 9.75
CA VAL A 60 -1.86 -16.46 10.28
C VAL A 60 -2.32 -16.27 11.72
N THR A 61 -3.45 -16.86 12.07
CA THR A 61 -4.06 -16.72 13.38
C THR A 61 -4.72 -18.03 13.81
N SER A 62 -5.15 -18.11 15.06
CA SER A 62 -5.81 -19.30 15.59
C SER A 62 -7.13 -19.55 14.85
N LYS A 63 -7.41 -20.81 14.52
CA LYS A 63 -8.71 -21.26 13.99
C LYS A 63 -9.89 -20.91 14.91
N ALA A 64 -9.63 -20.68 16.20
CA ALA A 64 -10.67 -20.31 17.16
C ALA A 64 -11.21 -18.88 16.97
N LYS A 65 -10.52 -18.01 16.22
CA LYS A 65 -10.95 -16.64 15.99
C LYS A 65 -11.80 -16.56 14.72
N ASP A 66 -12.91 -15.83 14.81
CA ASP A 66 -13.72 -15.48 13.64
C ASP A 66 -13.14 -14.26 12.91
N LEU A 67 -13.67 -13.97 11.72
CA LEU A 67 -13.16 -12.89 10.89
C LEU A 67 -13.21 -11.51 11.58
N PRO A 68 -14.30 -11.09 12.24
CA PRO A 68 -14.34 -9.82 12.96
C PRO A 68 -13.30 -9.71 14.08
N ALA A 69 -13.09 -10.76 14.87
CA ALA A 69 -12.06 -10.75 15.91
C ALA A 69 -10.66 -10.57 15.33
N VAL A 70 -10.37 -11.21 14.19
CA VAL A 70 -9.10 -11.04 13.47
C VAL A 70 -8.96 -9.63 12.90
N MET A 71 -10.04 -9.06 12.35
CA MET A 71 -10.01 -7.69 11.81
C MET A 71 -9.78 -6.66 12.92
N LEU A 72 -10.49 -6.79 14.04
CA LEU A 72 -10.34 -5.91 15.20
C LEU A 72 -8.91 -5.97 15.77
N GLU A 73 -8.34 -7.17 15.93
CA GLU A 73 -6.97 -7.36 16.40
C GLU A 73 -5.93 -6.72 15.45
N ARG A 74 -6.12 -6.87 14.14
CA ARG A 74 -5.15 -6.41 13.14
C ARG A 74 -5.26 -4.94 12.81
N PHE A 75 -6.48 -4.40 12.80
CA PHE A 75 -6.78 -3.10 12.22
C PHE A 75 -7.47 -2.16 13.20
N GLY A 76 -7.89 -2.65 14.38
CA GLY A 76 -8.67 -1.86 15.34
C GLY A 76 -10.12 -1.62 14.89
N ASP A 77 -10.56 -2.27 13.81
CA ASP A 77 -11.87 -2.10 13.20
C ASP A 77 -12.40 -3.45 12.70
N VAL A 78 -13.68 -3.73 12.94
CA VAL A 78 -14.31 -5.02 12.62
C VAL A 78 -14.41 -5.32 11.12
N ALA A 79 -14.38 -4.28 10.28
CA ALA A 79 -14.36 -4.38 8.83
C ALA A 79 -12.95 -4.20 8.25
N GLY A 80 -11.94 -3.94 9.10
CA GLY A 80 -10.57 -3.67 8.70
C GLY A 80 -10.32 -2.25 8.19
N PHE A 81 -11.22 -1.31 8.46
CA PHE A 81 -11.04 0.09 8.07
C PHE A 81 -10.00 0.78 8.96
N VAL A 82 -8.92 1.30 8.35
CA VAL A 82 -7.86 2.03 9.07
C VAL A 82 -7.83 3.54 8.76
N GLY A 83 -8.84 4.04 8.06
CA GLY A 83 -8.96 5.46 7.74
C GLY A 83 -9.44 6.26 8.95
N ARG A 84 -9.46 7.59 8.82
CA ARG A 84 -10.11 8.43 9.82
C ARG A 84 -11.61 8.10 9.85
N PRO A 85 -12.24 7.96 11.03
CA PRO A 85 -13.68 7.79 11.11
C PRO A 85 -14.33 8.96 10.37
N LYS A 86 -15.33 8.68 9.53
CA LYS A 86 -16.16 9.74 8.97
C LYS A 86 -16.79 10.45 10.16
N VAL A 87 -16.32 11.66 10.48
CA VAL A 87 -17.18 12.61 11.19
C VAL A 87 -18.38 12.71 10.26
N ALA A 88 -19.56 12.28 10.73
CA ALA A 88 -20.78 12.50 9.99
C ALA A 88 -20.74 13.96 9.55
N ALA A 89 -20.68 14.20 8.24
CA ALA A 89 -20.77 15.55 7.74
C ALA A 89 -22.09 16.09 8.28
N ALA A 90 -22.01 16.99 9.25
CA ALA A 90 -23.12 17.85 9.59
C ALA A 90 -23.25 18.80 8.39
N GLU A 91 -24.04 18.37 7.39
CA GLU A 91 -25.19 19.07 6.81
C GLU A 91 -25.77 18.25 5.66
#